data_AF-A0A7Y3STS1-F1
#
_entry.id   AF-A0A7Y3STS1-F1
#
_cell.length_a   1.000
_cell.length_b   1.000
_cell.length_c   1.000
_cell.angle_alpha   90.00
_cell.angle_beta   90.00
_cell.angle_gamma   90.00
#
_symmetry.space_group_name_H-M   'P 1'
#
loop_
_entity.id
_entity.type
_entity.pdbx_description
1 polymer ?
#
loop_
_entity_poly.entity_id
_entity_poly.type
_entity_poly.pdbx_seq_one_letter_code
_entity_poly.pdbx_strand_id
1 'polypeptide(L)'
;MDTIIKITLIMDIIAFLMMSRELYTVSQHGKLIINSSKNRLWTNIGITFWAVIIIIWCILGYLHYMDNTYDNILMDIFWIEISIYNIIRGSHSLEIRENGIYGSGNFYKWSKVKSYSWILPTTIQFKVSTLLKINYSFEFTINEELKAKVNETVQKYVI
;
A
#
# COMPACT_ATOMS: atom_id res chain seq x y z
N MET A 1 16.10 10.72 29.43
CA MET A 1 16.77 9.91 28.39
C MET A 1 16.05 8.58 28.22
N ASP A 2 15.95 7.76 29.27
CA ASP A 2 15.29 6.43 29.23
C ASP A 2 13.85 6.40 28.69
N THR A 3 13.02 7.37 29.05
CA THR A 3 11.62 7.42 28.56
C THR A 3 11.55 7.66 27.06
N ILE A 4 12.44 8.49 26.52
CA ILE A 4 12.47 8.83 25.09
C ILE A 4 12.90 7.58 24.31
N ILE A 5 13.97 6.92 24.74
CA ILE A 5 14.46 5.67 24.12
C ILE A 5 13.37 4.59 24.10
N LYS A 6 12.66 4.41 25.22
CA LYS A 6 11.55 3.44 25.31
C LYS A 6 10.41 3.78 24.35
N ILE A 7 10.07 5.06 24.21
CA ILE A 7 9.02 5.51 23.28
C ILE A 7 9.46 5.23 21.83
N THR A 8 10.69 5.58 21.46
CA THR A 8 11.21 5.35 20.11
C THR A 8 11.22 3.85 19.77
N LEU A 9 11.67 3.00 20.70
CA LEU A 9 11.65 1.55 20.50
C LEU A 9 10.23 1.00 20.28
N ILE A 10 9.24 1.51 21.01
CA ILE A 10 7.84 1.13 20.80
C ILE A 10 7.37 1.57 19.40
N MET A 11 7.77 2.77 18.97
CA MET A 11 7.45 3.28 17.63
C MET A 11 8.08 2.42 16.52
N ASP A 12 9.34 2.00 16.68
CA ASP A 12 10.02 1.08 15.75
C ASP A 12 9.27 -0.24 15.66
N ILE A 13 8.91 -0.85 16.80
CA ILE A 13 8.14 -2.10 16.78
C ILE A 13 6.81 -1.92 16.01
N ILE A 14 6.13 -0.80 16.20
CA ILE A 14 4.89 -0.50 15.47
C ILE A 14 5.16 -0.33 13.97
N ALA A 15 6.18 0.43 13.58
CA ALA A 15 6.55 0.67 12.18
C ALA A 15 6.96 -0.63 11.48
N PHE A 16 7.79 -1.46 12.13
CA PHE A 16 8.15 -2.80 11.66
C PHE A 16 6.92 -3.70 11.46
N LEU A 17 5.98 -3.71 12.41
CA LEU A 17 4.75 -4.51 12.28
C LEU A 17 3.87 -4.02 11.12
N MET A 18 3.78 -2.71 10.91
CA MET A 18 3.06 -2.12 9.77
C MET A 18 3.70 -2.52 8.44
N MET A 19 5.03 -2.40 8.33
CA MET A 19 5.78 -2.81 7.15
C MET A 19 5.63 -4.31 6.87
N SER A 20 5.77 -5.14 7.91
CA SER A 20 5.63 -6.60 7.80
C SER A 20 4.23 -7.03 7.34
N ARG A 21 3.19 -6.36 7.85
CA ARG A 21 1.81 -6.60 7.41
C ARG A 21 1.63 -6.25 5.93
N GLU A 22 2.24 -5.17 5.46
CA GLU A 22 2.14 -4.77 4.06
C GLU A 22 2.86 -5.79 3.16
N LEU A 23 4.10 -6.16 3.49
CA LEU A 23 4.85 -7.21 2.78
C LEU A 23 4.08 -8.54 2.73
N TYR A 24 3.49 -8.95 3.85
CA TYR A 24 2.63 -10.12 3.89
C TYR A 24 1.43 -9.98 2.94
N THR A 25 0.77 -8.82 2.94
CA THR A 25 -0.37 -8.58 2.04
C THR A 25 0.04 -8.68 0.57
N VAL A 26 1.19 -8.09 0.19
CA VAL A 26 1.74 -8.17 -1.16
C VAL A 26 2.03 -9.61 -1.58
N SER A 27 2.54 -10.45 -0.67
CA SER A 27 2.76 -11.88 -0.97
C SER A 27 1.47 -12.63 -1.33
N GLN A 28 0.32 -12.13 -0.89
CA GLN A 28 -1.00 -12.75 -1.12
C GLN A 28 -1.71 -12.21 -2.36
N HIS A 29 -1.14 -11.21 -3.05
CA HIS A 29 -1.80 -10.52 -4.17
C HIS A 29 -2.08 -11.41 -5.39
N GLY A 30 -1.22 -12.41 -5.65
CA GLY A 30 -1.27 -13.20 -6.88
C GLY A 30 -0.87 -12.38 -8.12
N LYS A 31 -1.06 -12.95 -9.31
CA LYS A 31 -0.64 -12.31 -10.57
C LYS A 31 -1.47 -11.05 -10.86
N LEU A 32 -0.82 -9.99 -11.33
CA LEU A 32 -1.49 -8.77 -11.81
C LEU A 32 -2.24 -9.07 -13.11
N ILE A 33 -3.52 -8.70 -13.18
CA ILE A 33 -4.37 -8.93 -14.37
C ILE A 33 -4.64 -7.62 -15.11
N ILE A 34 -5.06 -6.59 -14.37
CA ILE A 34 -5.36 -5.25 -14.88
C ILE A 34 -4.78 -4.21 -13.90
N ASN A 35 -4.18 -3.16 -14.44
CA ASN A 35 -3.74 -1.99 -13.70
C ASN A 35 -4.47 -0.75 -14.25
N SER A 36 -5.09 0.03 -13.37
CA SER A 36 -5.68 1.32 -13.74
C SER A 36 -4.60 2.40 -13.77
N SER A 37 -4.57 3.18 -14.85
CA SER A 37 -3.58 4.25 -15.09
C SER A 37 -3.81 5.52 -14.26
N LYS A 38 -4.96 5.63 -13.57
CA LYS A 38 -5.38 6.87 -12.92
C LYS A 38 -4.49 7.13 -11.70
N ASN A 39 -3.66 8.18 -11.79
CA ASN A 39 -2.67 8.67 -10.80
C ASN A 39 -1.26 8.06 -10.78
N ARG A 40 -0.75 7.52 -11.89
CA ARG A 40 0.65 7.09 -11.97
C ARG A 40 1.67 8.20 -11.65
N LEU A 41 1.38 9.46 -12.02
CA LEU A 41 2.29 10.59 -11.76
C LEU A 41 2.45 10.88 -10.25
N TRP A 42 1.35 11.11 -9.54
CA TRP A 42 1.38 11.39 -8.10
C TRP A 42 1.96 10.23 -7.29
N THR A 43 1.66 9.00 -7.73
CA THR A 43 2.26 7.78 -7.18
C THR A 43 3.78 7.80 -7.31
N ASN A 44 4.30 8.08 -8.51
CA ASN A 44 5.74 8.15 -8.76
C ASN A 44 6.43 9.27 -7.97
N ILE A 45 5.79 10.44 -7.84
CA ILE A 45 6.30 11.56 -7.05
C ILE A 45 6.43 11.16 -5.58
N GLY A 46 5.37 10.56 -5.01
CA GLY A 46 5.38 10.10 -3.63
C GLY A 46 6.46 9.05 -3.36
N ILE A 47 6.60 8.05 -4.24
CA ILE A 47 7.64 7.02 -4.12
C ILE A 47 9.03 7.64 -4.19
N THR A 48 9.27 8.55 -5.13
CA THR A 48 10.55 9.25 -5.27
C THR A 48 10.89 10.05 -4.01
N PHE A 49 9.91 10.76 -3.46
CA PHE A 49 10.08 11.52 -2.22
C PHE A 49 10.52 10.62 -1.06
N TRP A 50 9.83 9.48 -0.86
CA TRP A 50 10.20 8.54 0.21
C TRP A 50 11.55 7.87 -0.03
N ALA A 51 11.92 7.60 -1.29
CA ALA A 51 13.24 7.05 -1.61
C ALA A 51 14.38 8.03 -1.27
N VAL A 52 14.19 9.33 -1.54
CA VAL A 52 15.14 10.37 -1.13
C VAL A 52 15.26 10.45 0.39
N ILE A 53 14.13 10.39 1.10
CA ILE A 53 14.10 10.39 2.57
C ILE A 53 14.89 9.20 3.14
N ILE A 54 14.75 7.99 2.59
CA ILE A 54 15.55 6.82 3.02
C ILE A 54 17.04 7.13 2.93
N ILE A 55 17.49 7.69 1.80
CA ILE A 55 18.92 7.99 1.59
C ILE A 55 19.42 8.99 2.65
N ILE A 56 18.64 10.03 2.92
CA ILE A 56 18.96 11.03 3.95
C ILE A 56 19.13 10.37 5.32
N TRP A 57 18.17 9.53 5.73
CA TRP A 57 18.21 8.88 7.05
C TRP A 57 19.31 7.82 7.14
N CYS A 58 19.64 7.11 6.06
CA CYS A 58 20.81 6.23 6.03
C CYS A 58 22.11 7.01 6.25
N ILE A 59 22.26 8.19 5.64
CA ILE A 59 23.43 9.06 5.84
C ILE A 59 23.47 9.58 7.28
N LEU A 60 22.34 10.05 7.81
CA LEU A 60 22.26 10.53 9.20
C LEU A 60 22.58 9.43 10.20
N GLY A 61 22.03 8.23 10.02
CA GLY A 61 22.35 7.08 10.87
C GLY A 61 23.83 6.70 10.85
N TYR A 62 24.48 6.81 9.69
CA TYR A 62 25.93 6.61 9.58
C TYR A 62 26.72 7.69 10.32
N LEU A 63 26.32 8.96 10.21
CA LEU A 63 26.96 10.07 10.94
C LEU A 63 26.76 9.92 12.46
N HIS A 64 25.56 9.59 12.92
CA HIS A 64 25.28 9.37 14.33
C HIS A 64 26.08 8.20 14.91
N TYR A 65 26.28 7.14 14.12
CA TYR A 65 27.17 6.03 14.48
C TYR A 65 28.61 6.50 14.66
N MET A 66 29.15 7.33 13.75
CA MET A 66 30.51 7.85 13.85
C MET A 66 30.72 8.78 15.04
N ASP A 67 29.71 9.58 15.39
CA ASP A 67 29.75 10.51 16.51
C ASP A 67 29.39 9.86 17.87
N ASN A 68 29.19 8.53 17.90
CA ASN A 68 28.75 7.77 19.09
C ASN A 68 27.42 8.27 19.70
N THR A 69 26.53 8.85 18.88
CA THR A 69 25.22 9.36 19.30
C THR A 69 24.13 8.31 19.11
N TYR A 70 24.30 7.15 19.76
CA TYR A 70 23.48 5.96 19.56
C TYR A 70 21.98 6.16 19.84
N ASP A 71 21.61 7.09 20.72
CA ASP A 71 20.20 7.39 21.02
C ASP A 71 19.43 7.91 19.81
N ASN A 72 20.12 8.51 18.83
CA ASN A 72 19.50 9.02 17.60
C ASN A 72 19.32 7.93 16.54
N ILE A 73 20.08 6.83 16.62
CA ILE A 73 20.02 5.75 15.63
C ILE A 73 18.65 5.08 15.61
N LEU A 74 17.98 4.95 16.77
CA LEU A 74 16.61 4.43 16.82
C LEU A 74 15.63 5.31 16.03
N MET A 75 15.79 6.64 16.11
CA MET A 75 14.96 7.56 15.32
C MET A 75 15.26 7.43 13.82
N ASP A 76 16.52 7.24 13.43
CA ASP A 76 16.88 7.01 12.03
C ASP A 76 16.26 5.71 11.49
N ILE A 77 16.30 4.63 12.29
CA ILE A 77 15.66 3.34 11.97
C ILE A 77 14.16 3.53 11.77
N PHE A 78 13.48 4.22 12.69
CA PHE A 78 12.05 4.51 12.59
C PHE A 78 11.70 5.15 11.24
N TRP A 79 12.43 6.19 10.84
CA TRP A 79 12.15 6.90 9.60
C TRP A 79 12.47 6.07 8.36
N ILE A 80 13.49 5.20 8.41
CA ILE A 80 13.78 4.24 7.34
C ILE A 80 12.61 3.26 7.19
N GLU A 81 12.12 2.67 8.28
CA GLU A 81 11.00 1.71 8.26
C GLU A 81 9.72 2.35 7.72
N ILE A 82 9.37 3.56 8.19
CA ILE A 82 8.22 4.32 7.70
C ILE A 82 8.35 4.62 6.21
N SER A 83 9.55 4.95 5.74
CA SER A 83 9.76 5.24 4.33
C SER A 83 9.61 4.00 3.47
N ILE A 84 10.15 2.84 3.90
CA ILE A 84 9.98 1.56 3.21
C ILE A 84 8.49 1.19 3.14
N TYR A 85 7.76 1.31 4.26
CA TYR A 85 6.32 1.08 4.32
C TYR A 85 5.57 1.94 3.30
N ASN A 86 5.88 3.25 3.21
CA ASN A 86 5.23 4.15 2.26
C ASN A 86 5.60 3.85 0.79
N ILE A 87 6.83 3.41 0.51
CA ILE A 87 7.23 2.99 -0.84
C ILE A 87 6.44 1.77 -1.28
N ILE A 88 6.36 0.73 -0.42
CA ILE A 88 5.62 -0.49 -0.73
C ILE A 88 4.15 -0.15 -0.98
N ARG A 89 3.52 0.54 -0.02
CA ARG A 89 2.10 0.90 -0.11
C ARG A 89 1.80 1.82 -1.29
N GLY A 90 2.69 2.78 -1.55
CA GLY A 90 2.59 3.72 -2.67
C GLY A 90 2.79 3.05 -4.02
N SER A 91 3.60 1.98 -4.11
CA SER A 91 3.83 1.27 -5.38
C SER A 91 2.57 0.62 -5.97
N HIS A 92 1.55 0.41 -5.14
CA HIS A 92 0.28 -0.16 -5.55
C HIS A 92 -0.72 0.93 -5.98
N SER A 93 -1.03 0.94 -7.27
CA SER A 93 -2.16 1.66 -7.83
C SER A 93 -3.45 0.86 -7.68
N LEU A 94 -4.55 1.35 -8.26
CA LEU A 94 -5.78 0.57 -8.36
C LEU A 94 -5.54 -0.63 -9.29
N GLU A 95 -5.57 -1.85 -8.73
CA GLU A 95 -5.17 -3.07 -9.42
C GLU A 95 -6.23 -4.17 -9.26
N ILE A 96 -6.49 -4.92 -10.34
CA ILE A 96 -7.25 -6.18 -10.29
C ILE A 96 -6.25 -7.31 -10.47
N ARG A 97 -6.26 -8.24 -9.53
CA ARG A 97 -5.30 -9.33 -9.42
C ARG A 97 -6.02 -10.67 -9.27
N GLU A 98 -5.28 -11.75 -9.43
CA GLU A 98 -5.80 -13.11 -9.34
C GLU A 98 -6.54 -13.39 -8.03
N ASN A 99 -6.00 -12.94 -6.90
CA ASN A 99 -6.56 -13.24 -5.58
C ASN A 99 -7.52 -12.15 -5.05
N GLY A 100 -7.68 -11.03 -5.75
CA GLY A 100 -8.51 -9.93 -5.30
C GLY A 100 -8.27 -8.60 -6.02
N ILE A 101 -8.74 -7.52 -5.39
CA ILE A 101 -8.64 -6.16 -5.91
C ILE A 101 -7.91 -5.28 -4.91
N TYR A 102 -6.94 -4.50 -5.38
CA TYR A 102 -6.25 -3.49 -4.58
C TYR A 102 -6.89 -2.12 -4.84
N GLY A 103 -7.58 -1.57 -3.84
CA GLY A 103 -8.33 -0.32 -3.97
C GLY A 103 -8.26 0.51 -2.69
N SER A 104 -8.22 1.83 -2.81
CA SER A 104 -8.19 2.75 -1.66
C SER A 104 -7.10 2.40 -0.62
N GLY A 105 -5.91 2.06 -1.11
CA GLY A 105 -4.74 1.74 -0.29
C GLY A 105 -4.88 0.48 0.56
N ASN A 106 -5.72 -0.48 0.14
CA ASN A 106 -5.92 -1.77 0.79
C ASN A 106 -6.17 -2.88 -0.25
N PHE A 107 -5.73 -4.11 0.05
CA PHE A 107 -6.06 -5.30 -0.74
C PHE A 107 -7.31 -6.00 -0.20
N TYR A 108 -8.27 -6.23 -1.08
CA TYR A 108 -9.50 -6.97 -0.78
C TYR A 108 -9.51 -8.29 -1.56
N LYS A 109 -9.43 -9.41 -0.85
CA LYS A 109 -9.64 -10.74 -1.44
C LYS A 109 -11.03 -10.81 -2.09
N TRP A 110 -11.18 -11.60 -3.15
CA TRP A 110 -12.47 -11.77 -3.84
C TRP A 110 -13.64 -12.12 -2.91
N SER A 111 -13.41 -12.99 -1.92
CA SER A 111 -14.39 -13.33 -0.87
C SER A 111 -14.95 -12.14 -0.06
N LYS A 112 -14.27 -10.98 -0.10
CA LYS A 112 -14.72 -9.75 0.54
C LYS A 112 -15.48 -8.82 -0.41
N VAL A 113 -15.41 -9.05 -1.71
CA VAL A 113 -16.13 -8.27 -2.74
C VAL A 113 -17.56 -8.79 -2.80
N LYS A 114 -18.53 -7.92 -2.48
CA LYS A 114 -19.96 -8.29 -2.43
C LYS A 114 -20.64 -8.15 -3.77
N SER A 115 -20.29 -7.11 -4.51
CA SER A 115 -20.90 -6.79 -5.80
C SER A 115 -20.03 -5.79 -6.56
N TYR A 116 -20.28 -5.67 -7.86
CA TYR A 116 -19.72 -4.61 -8.68
C TYR A 116 -20.79 -4.06 -9.65
N SER A 117 -20.58 -2.83 -10.13
CA SER A 117 -21.46 -2.22 -11.12
C SER A 117 -20.70 -1.20 -11.96
N TRP A 118 -20.97 -1.16 -13.27
CA TRP A 118 -20.51 -0.08 -14.14
C TRP A 118 -21.40 1.14 -13.93
N ILE A 119 -20.84 2.21 -13.36
CA ILE A 119 -21.57 3.46 -13.10
C ILE A 119 -21.38 4.47 -14.24
N LEU A 120 -20.30 4.33 -15.02
CA LEU A 120 -20.02 5.07 -16.24
C LEU A 120 -19.41 4.11 -17.28
N PRO A 121 -19.35 4.47 -18.58
CA PRO A 121 -18.80 3.60 -19.63
C PRO A 121 -17.42 3.02 -19.32
N THR A 122 -16.58 3.80 -18.63
CA THR A 122 -15.20 3.47 -18.24
C THR A 122 -15.01 3.32 -16.73
N THR A 123 -16.06 3.43 -15.91
CA THR A 123 -15.90 3.39 -14.44
C THR A 123 -16.70 2.27 -13.81
N ILE A 124 -16.00 1.37 -13.13
CA ILE A 124 -16.55 0.26 -12.35
C ILE A 124 -16.46 0.59 -10.86
N GLN A 125 -17.55 0.42 -10.14
CA GLN A 125 -17.63 0.55 -8.70
C GLN A 125 -17.65 -0.83 -8.06
N PHE A 126 -16.82 -1.05 -7.05
CA PHE A 126 -16.83 -2.25 -6.22
C PHE A 126 -17.40 -1.96 -4.84
N LYS A 127 -18.18 -2.89 -4.30
CA LYS A 127 -18.63 -2.87 -2.90
C LYS A 127 -17.93 -3.99 -2.14
N VAL A 128 -17.26 -3.66 -1.05
CA VAL A 128 -16.49 -4.61 -0.24
C VAL A 128 -16.95 -4.64 1.21
N SER A 129 -16.81 -5.81 1.83
CA SER A 129 -16.96 -5.99 3.27
C SER A 129 -15.66 -5.60 3.98
N THR A 130 -15.78 -4.72 4.96
CA THR A 130 -14.69 -4.39 5.90
C THR A 130 -14.90 -5.11 7.24
N LEU A 131 -13.84 -5.18 8.06
CA LEU A 131 -13.89 -5.77 9.41
C LEU A 131 -15.00 -5.19 10.30
N LEU A 132 -15.36 -3.92 10.10
CA LEU A 132 -16.41 -3.22 10.86
C LEU A 132 -17.80 -3.32 10.23
N LYS A 133 -18.04 -4.26 9.29
CA LYS A 133 -19.32 -4.47 8.57
C LYS A 133 -19.86 -3.24 7.79
N ILE A 134 -19.12 -2.14 7.74
CA ILE A 134 -19.46 -0.99 6.89
C ILE A 134 -19.19 -1.40 5.44
N ASN A 135 -20.23 -1.37 4.60
CA ASN A 135 -20.10 -1.55 3.17
C ASN A 135 -19.30 -0.37 2.62
N TYR A 136 -18.04 -0.59 2.32
CA TYR A 136 -17.19 0.41 1.69
C TYR A 136 -17.30 0.24 0.17
N SER A 137 -17.37 1.35 -0.55
CA SER A 137 -17.37 1.37 -2.01
C SER A 137 -16.24 2.21 -2.54
N PHE A 138 -15.62 1.75 -3.61
CA PHE A 138 -14.58 2.50 -4.33
C PHE A 138 -14.69 2.26 -5.82
N GLU A 139 -14.12 3.18 -6.59
CA GLU A 139 -14.29 3.26 -8.04
C GLU A 139 -12.97 3.12 -8.78
N PHE A 140 -13.03 2.42 -9.91
CA PHE A 140 -11.93 2.18 -10.81
C PHE A 140 -12.29 2.76 -12.17
N THR A 141 -11.49 3.69 -12.66
CA THR A 141 -11.54 4.06 -14.07
C THR A 141 -10.68 3.09 -14.86
N ILE A 142 -11.28 2.40 -15.81
CA ILE A 142 -10.66 1.41 -16.68
C ILE A 142 -10.69 1.93 -18.12
N ASN A 143 -9.56 1.79 -18.82
CA ASN A 143 -9.50 2.01 -20.26
C ASN A 143 -10.52 1.09 -20.97
N GLU A 144 -11.21 1.61 -21.98
CA GLU A 144 -12.26 0.88 -22.69
C GLU A 144 -11.77 -0.45 -23.26
N GLU A 145 -10.53 -0.49 -23.77
CA GLU A 145 -9.88 -1.69 -24.30
C GLU A 145 -9.79 -2.84 -23.28
N LEU A 146 -9.71 -2.52 -21.99
CA LEU A 146 -9.58 -3.51 -20.92
C LEU A 146 -10.93 -3.93 -20.34
N LYS A 147 -12.04 -3.28 -20.75
CA LYS A 147 -13.38 -3.50 -20.17
C LYS A 147 -13.84 -4.95 -20.30
N ALA A 148 -13.65 -5.56 -21.47
CA ALA A 148 -14.03 -6.96 -21.70
C ALA A 148 -13.27 -7.91 -20.75
N LYS A 149 -11.95 -7.70 -20.61
CA LYS A 149 -11.08 -8.48 -19.72
C LYS A 149 -11.45 -8.30 -18.25
N VAL A 150 -11.79 -7.07 -17.83
CA VAL A 150 -12.29 -6.79 -16.46
C VAL A 150 -13.55 -7.61 -16.19
N ASN A 151 -14.53 -7.54 -17.08
CA ASN A 151 -15.79 -8.27 -16.91
C ASN A 151 -15.55 -9.77 -16.80
N GLU A 152 -14.78 -10.34 -17.72
CA GLU A 152 -14.44 -11.77 -17.69
C GLU A 152 -13.74 -12.17 -16.38
N THR A 153 -12.85 -11.32 -15.87
CA THR A 153 -12.11 -11.59 -14.63
C THR A 153 -13.02 -11.50 -13.42
N VAL A 154 -13.78 -10.41 -13.29
CA VAL A 154 -14.61 -10.15 -12.09
C VAL A 154 -15.77 -11.14 -12.01
N GLN A 155 -16.40 -11.50 -13.14
CA GLN A 155 -17.50 -12.47 -13.20
C GLN A 155 -17.10 -13.88 -12.76
N LYS A 156 -15.82 -14.25 -12.82
CA LYS A 156 -15.33 -15.53 -12.30
C LYS A 156 -15.42 -15.62 -10.77
N TYR A 157 -15.46 -14.49 -10.08
CA TYR A 157 -15.30 -14.41 -8.63
C TYR A 157 -16.49 -13.77 -7.90
N VAL A 158 -17.23 -12.89 -8.58
CA VAL A 158 -18.36 -12.15 -8.01
C VAL A 158 -19.61 -12.55 -8.79
N ILE A 159 -20.51 -13.28 -8.11
CA ILE A 159 -21.80 -13.75 -8.63
C ILE A 159 -22.86 -12.69 -8.41
#